data_AF-A0A4Q6F882-F1
#
_entry.id   AF-A0A4Q6F882-F1
#
_cell.length_a   1.000
_cell.length_b   1.000
_cell.length_c   1.000
_cell.angle_alpha   90.00
_cell.angle_beta   90.00
_cell.angle_gamma   90.00
#
_symmetry.space_group_name_H-M   'P 1'
#
loop_
_entity.id
_entity.type
_entity.pdbx_description
1 polymer ?
#
loop_
_entity_poly.entity_id
_entity_poly.type
_entity_poly.pdbx_seq_one_letter_code
_entity_poly.pdbx_strand_id
1 'polypeptide(L)'
;TVMLEGTNISEGRGTGLPFQFVGAPYIKNSEAYAKRIQDYIRSDAVYLRPAEFQPTSQKWAGEVCHGVHIHVVEPKRIHTYALGLAIIRAAMDMDAKAFQWKAPGYEYNHKDLPIDLILGELDSHKKLEAGLDLKDPFWSKGEEEYARQLSETMIYRRQPITGLW
;
A
#
# COMPACT_ATOMS: atom_id res chain seq x y z
N THR A 1 -3.00 4.00 1.47
CA THR A 1 -3.94 3.06 0.83
C THR A 1 -4.34 3.46 -0.59
N VAL A 2 -4.10 4.69 -1.07
CA VAL A 2 -4.41 5.07 -2.47
C VAL A 2 -3.78 4.14 -3.52
N MET A 3 -2.59 3.59 -3.26
CA MET A 3 -1.93 2.62 -4.14
C MET A 3 -2.82 1.41 -4.48
N LEU A 4 -3.74 1.05 -3.58
CA LEU A 4 -4.65 -0.07 -3.77
C LEU A 4 -5.69 0.21 -4.85
N GLU A 5 -5.93 1.47 -5.22
CA GLU A 5 -6.78 1.81 -6.36
C GLU A 5 -6.23 1.23 -7.67
N GLY A 6 -4.94 0.94 -7.74
CA GLY A 6 -4.29 0.22 -8.83
C GLY A 6 -4.41 -1.30 -8.76
N THR A 7 -5.15 -1.87 -7.81
CA THR A 7 -5.31 -3.33 -7.63
C THR A 7 -6.76 -3.73 -7.41
N ASN A 8 -7.01 -5.04 -7.38
CA ASN A 8 -8.26 -5.62 -6.93
C ASN A 8 -8.39 -5.74 -5.39
N ILE A 9 -7.52 -5.13 -4.59
CA ILE A 9 -7.66 -5.11 -3.12
C ILE A 9 -8.62 -3.99 -2.72
N SER A 10 -9.58 -4.26 -1.84
CA SER A 10 -10.42 -3.22 -1.26
C SER A 10 -9.63 -2.38 -0.26
N GLU A 11 -9.69 -1.07 -0.41
CA GLU A 11 -9.22 -0.07 0.55
C GLU A 11 -10.32 0.36 1.54
N GLY A 12 -11.37 -0.45 1.71
CA GLY A 12 -12.42 -0.22 2.70
C GLY A 12 -13.49 0.79 2.26
N ARG A 13 -13.41 1.35 1.05
CA ARG A 13 -14.53 2.11 0.46
C ARG A 13 -15.78 1.23 0.39
N GLY A 14 -16.95 1.82 0.61
CA GLY A 14 -18.21 1.08 0.77
C GLY A 14 -18.43 0.54 2.19
N THR A 15 -17.54 0.83 3.15
CA THR A 15 -17.74 0.52 4.58
C THR A 15 -17.80 1.82 5.41
N GLY A 16 -18.02 1.70 6.71
CA GLY A 16 -17.91 2.83 7.66
C GLY A 16 -16.47 3.27 7.95
N LEU A 17 -15.45 2.55 7.46
CA LEU A 17 -14.04 2.79 7.75
C LEU A 17 -13.18 2.81 6.46
N PRO A 18 -13.48 3.73 5.52
CA PRO A 18 -12.71 3.87 4.29
C PRO A 18 -11.25 4.20 4.60
N PHE A 19 -10.33 3.63 3.82
CA PHE A 19 -8.87 3.74 3.92
C PHE A 19 -8.24 3.19 5.20
N GLN A 20 -9.05 2.67 6.13
CA GLN A 20 -8.58 2.02 7.36
C GLN A 20 -8.71 0.50 7.24
N PHE A 21 -9.76 0.01 6.58
CA PHE A 21 -9.85 -1.39 6.19
C PHE A 21 -9.14 -1.68 4.88
N VAL A 22 -8.52 -2.86 4.82
CA VAL A 22 -7.82 -3.36 3.65
C VAL A 22 -7.95 -4.87 3.55
N GLY A 23 -8.40 -5.38 2.41
CA GLY A 23 -8.63 -6.82 2.25
C GLY A 23 -9.26 -7.18 0.91
N ALA A 24 -9.44 -8.48 0.69
CA ALA A 24 -10.10 -9.01 -0.50
C ALA A 24 -10.72 -10.39 -0.19
N PRO A 25 -11.74 -10.85 -0.93
CA PRO A 25 -12.37 -12.16 -0.70
C PRO A 25 -11.45 -13.35 -0.98
N TYR A 26 -10.42 -13.17 -1.80
CA TYR A 26 -9.45 -14.23 -2.07
C TYR A 26 -8.45 -14.44 -0.92
N ILE A 27 -8.28 -13.44 -0.05
CA ILE A 27 -7.53 -13.61 1.20
C ILE A 27 -8.38 -14.51 2.10
N LYS A 28 -7.85 -15.65 2.54
CA LYS A 28 -8.60 -16.64 3.33
C LYS A 28 -8.28 -16.63 4.82
N ASN A 29 -7.26 -15.89 5.23
CA ASN A 29 -6.78 -15.85 6.61
C ASN A 29 -6.24 -14.44 6.94
N SER A 30 -7.02 -13.69 7.72
CA SER A 30 -6.73 -12.30 8.10
C SER A 30 -5.47 -12.19 8.97
N GLU A 31 -5.23 -13.15 9.87
CA GLU A 31 -4.07 -13.23 10.75
C GLU A 31 -2.78 -13.45 9.96
N ALA A 32 -2.79 -14.38 9.00
CA ALA A 32 -1.65 -14.66 8.14
C ALA A 32 -1.31 -13.45 7.27
N TYR A 33 -2.33 -12.76 6.75
CA TYR A 33 -2.14 -11.54 5.98
C TYR A 33 -1.57 -10.41 6.83
N ALA A 34 -2.12 -10.15 8.02
CA ALA A 34 -1.59 -9.18 8.97
C ALA A 34 -0.12 -9.44 9.32
N LYS A 35 0.20 -10.70 9.65
CA LYS A 35 1.57 -11.13 9.94
C LYS A 35 2.48 -10.90 8.73
N ARG A 36 2.01 -11.23 7.51
CA ARG A 36 2.83 -11.10 6.31
C ARG A 36 3.18 -9.64 6.01
N ILE A 37 2.23 -8.71 6.18
CA ILE A 37 2.50 -7.27 6.08
C ILE A 37 3.53 -6.85 7.14
N GLN A 38 3.36 -7.32 8.38
CA GLN A 38 4.26 -7.01 9.50
C GLN A 38 5.70 -7.50 9.25
N ASP A 39 5.87 -8.67 8.62
CA ASP A 39 7.18 -9.24 8.30
C ASP A 39 7.98 -8.36 7.31
N TYR A 40 7.28 -7.61 6.44
CA TYR A 40 7.88 -6.64 5.51
C TYR A 40 8.24 -5.32 6.20
N ILE A 41 7.31 -4.70 6.94
CA ILE A 41 7.53 -3.35 7.50
C ILE A 41 8.33 -3.34 8.79
N ARG A 42 8.29 -4.43 9.58
CA ARG A 42 9.00 -4.61 10.85
C ARG A 42 8.94 -3.39 11.80
N SER A 43 7.77 -2.76 11.89
CA SER A 43 7.56 -1.52 12.66
C SER A 43 6.42 -1.67 13.66
N ASP A 44 6.61 -1.18 14.88
CA ASP A 44 5.62 -1.08 15.95
C ASP A 44 4.79 0.22 15.87
N ALA A 45 5.09 1.11 14.91
CA ALA A 45 4.35 2.35 14.69
C ALA A 45 2.93 2.11 14.16
N VAL A 46 2.62 0.87 13.75
CA VAL A 46 1.33 0.44 13.22
C VAL A 46 0.93 -0.88 13.87
N TYR A 47 -0.34 -0.97 14.26
CA TYR A 47 -0.97 -2.21 14.66
C TYR A 47 -1.97 -2.65 13.59
N LEU A 48 -1.75 -3.83 13.02
CA LEU A 48 -2.60 -4.42 11.99
C LEU A 48 -3.54 -5.43 12.66
N ARG A 49 -4.76 -5.00 12.96
CA ARG A 49 -5.76 -5.87 13.57
C ARG A 49 -6.42 -6.73 12.48
N PRO A 50 -6.37 -8.06 12.53
CA PRO A 50 -7.15 -8.92 11.65
C PRO A 50 -8.63 -8.52 11.65
N ALA A 51 -9.22 -8.41 10.47
CA ALA A 51 -10.60 -7.95 10.32
C ALA A 51 -11.27 -8.58 9.11
N GLU A 52 -12.60 -8.70 9.20
CA GLU A 52 -13.47 -9.09 8.11
C GLU A 52 -14.49 -7.97 7.90
N PHE A 53 -14.78 -7.65 6.65
CA PHE A 53 -15.70 -6.59 6.31
C PHE A 53 -16.36 -6.86 4.96
N GLN A 54 -17.58 -6.35 4.77
CA GLN A 54 -18.32 -6.47 3.53
C GLN A 54 -18.67 -5.07 3.03
N PRO A 55 -18.01 -4.58 1.96
CA PRO A 55 -18.37 -3.31 1.34
C PRO A 55 -19.81 -3.33 0.81
N THR A 56 -20.51 -2.21 0.88
CA THR A 56 -21.84 -2.02 0.28
C THR A 56 -21.77 -1.43 -1.13
N SER A 57 -20.60 -0.96 -1.56
CA SER A 57 -20.33 -0.38 -2.89
C SER A 57 -18.83 -0.49 -3.22
N GLN A 58 -18.47 -0.18 -4.47
CA GLN A 58 -17.09 -0.26 -4.99
C GLN A 58 -16.58 -1.72 -5.04
N LYS A 59 -15.26 -1.92 -4.91
CA LYS A 59 -14.62 -3.24 -4.99
C LYS A 59 -15.25 -4.20 -3.98
N TRP A 60 -15.59 -5.39 -4.47
CA TRP A 60 -16.16 -6.48 -3.67
C TRP A 60 -17.46 -6.10 -2.94
N ALA A 61 -18.27 -5.22 -3.52
CA ALA A 61 -19.59 -4.90 -2.98
C ALA A 61 -20.43 -6.18 -2.82
N GLY A 62 -20.92 -6.42 -1.59
CA GLY A 62 -21.68 -7.63 -1.26
C GLY A 62 -20.84 -8.88 -1.02
N GLU A 63 -19.51 -8.81 -1.10
CA GLU A 63 -18.61 -9.93 -0.80
C GLU A 63 -17.83 -9.69 0.50
N VAL A 64 -17.62 -10.75 1.28
CA VAL A 64 -16.82 -10.66 2.51
C VAL A 64 -15.34 -10.60 2.14
N CYS A 65 -14.70 -9.52 2.51
CA CYS A 65 -13.25 -9.34 2.45
C CYS A 65 -12.63 -9.77 3.78
N HIS A 66 -11.65 -10.66 3.73
CA HIS A 66 -10.75 -10.92 4.86
C HIS A 66 -9.51 -10.02 4.69
N GLY A 67 -9.01 -9.49 5.80
CA GLY A 67 -7.98 -8.46 5.74
C GLY A 67 -7.57 -7.90 7.09
N VAL A 68 -7.25 -6.61 7.12
CA VAL A 68 -6.82 -5.92 8.34
C VAL A 68 -7.48 -4.55 8.50
N HIS A 69 -7.59 -4.13 9.75
CA HIS A 69 -7.83 -2.76 10.16
C HIS A 69 -6.51 -2.12 10.57
N ILE A 70 -6.15 -1.04 9.89
CA ILE A 70 -4.90 -0.31 10.14
C ILE A 70 -5.11 0.64 11.30
N HIS A 71 -4.38 0.42 12.41
CA HIS A 71 -4.29 1.37 13.51
C HIS A 71 -2.91 2.02 13.52
N VAL A 72 -2.84 3.34 13.32
CA VAL A 72 -1.58 4.08 13.47
C VAL A 72 -1.34 4.34 14.95
N VAL A 73 -0.25 3.79 15.49
CA VAL A 73 0.13 3.89 16.90
C VAL A 73 1.06 5.07 17.14
N GLU A 74 2.07 5.24 16.27
CA GLU A 74 3.02 6.36 16.34
C GLU A 74 3.14 7.06 14.97
N PRO A 75 2.33 8.11 14.73
CA PRO A 75 2.28 8.80 13.43
C PRO A 75 3.61 9.42 12.99
N LYS A 76 4.55 9.69 13.90
CA LYS A 76 5.86 10.26 13.52
C LYS A 76 6.87 9.20 13.06
N ARG A 77 6.63 7.93 13.38
CA ARG A 77 7.51 6.79 13.01
C ARG A 77 6.95 5.93 11.88
N ILE A 78 5.69 6.16 11.50
CA ILE A 78 5.07 5.40 10.42
C ILE A 78 5.59 5.84 9.06
N HIS A 79 5.87 4.83 8.27
CA HIS A 79 6.48 4.86 6.97
C HIS A 79 5.39 4.43 5.97
N THR A 80 4.48 5.37 5.64
CA THR A 80 3.19 5.08 4.98
C THR A 80 3.33 4.54 3.56
N TYR A 81 4.37 4.97 2.84
CA TYR A 81 4.67 4.49 1.49
C TYR A 81 5.04 3.00 1.49
N ALA A 82 5.99 2.53 2.30
CA ALA A 82 6.25 1.09 2.41
C ALA A 82 5.10 0.31 3.01
N LEU A 83 4.31 0.88 3.93
CA LEU A 83 3.12 0.18 4.39
C LEU A 83 2.19 -0.14 3.21
N GLY A 84 2.01 0.80 2.27
CA GLY A 84 1.24 0.56 1.05
C GLY A 84 1.83 -0.54 0.17
N LEU A 85 3.15 -0.51 -0.07
CA LEU A 85 3.86 -1.55 -0.85
C LEU A 85 3.76 -2.92 -0.18
N ALA A 86 3.94 -2.97 1.14
CA ALA A 86 3.87 -4.19 1.95
C ALA A 86 2.46 -4.80 1.94
N ILE A 87 1.41 -3.98 2.01
CA ILE A 87 0.02 -4.43 1.87
C ILE A 87 -0.19 -5.10 0.51
N ILE A 88 0.25 -4.47 -0.58
CA ILE A 88 0.10 -5.02 -1.93
C ILE A 88 0.86 -6.33 -2.08
N ARG A 89 2.15 -6.35 -1.72
CA ARG A 89 2.99 -7.54 -1.86
C ARG A 89 2.50 -8.69 -0.97
N ALA A 90 2.10 -8.41 0.27
CA ALA A 90 1.54 -9.44 1.14
C ALA A 90 0.28 -10.05 0.54
N ALA A 91 -0.55 -9.27 -0.17
CA ALA A 91 -1.77 -9.78 -0.77
C ALA A 91 -1.47 -10.68 -1.98
N MET A 92 -0.45 -10.35 -2.77
CA MET A 92 0.09 -11.24 -3.82
C MET A 92 0.61 -12.56 -3.22
N ASP A 93 1.27 -12.49 -2.06
CA ASP A 93 1.78 -13.69 -1.37
C ASP A 93 0.64 -14.59 -0.85
N MET A 94 -0.54 -14.04 -0.57
CA MET A 94 -1.70 -14.83 -0.13
C MET A 94 -2.30 -15.66 -1.26
N ASP A 95 -2.43 -15.07 -2.45
CA ASP A 95 -2.86 -15.79 -3.66
C ASP A 95 -2.43 -15.03 -4.93
N ALA A 96 -1.32 -15.46 -5.53
CA ALA A 96 -0.77 -14.84 -6.73
C ALA A 96 -1.65 -15.04 -7.98
N LYS A 97 -2.54 -16.05 -8.00
CA LYS A 97 -3.45 -16.28 -9.13
C LYS A 97 -4.69 -15.40 -9.05
N ALA A 98 -5.14 -15.09 -7.83
CA ALA A 98 -6.32 -14.26 -7.60
C ALA A 98 -6.00 -12.75 -7.54
N PHE A 99 -4.78 -12.38 -7.14
CA PHE A 99 -4.34 -10.99 -7.20
C PHE A 99 -4.37 -10.46 -8.64
N GLN A 100 -4.84 -9.23 -8.82
CA GLN A 100 -4.85 -8.56 -10.12
C GLN A 100 -4.51 -7.08 -9.97
N TRP A 101 -3.67 -6.60 -10.88
CA TRP A 101 -3.58 -5.17 -11.16
C TRP A 101 -4.86 -4.69 -11.83
N LYS A 102 -5.24 -3.45 -11.54
CA LYS A 102 -6.33 -2.79 -12.24
C LYS A 102 -5.91 -2.57 -13.69
N ALA A 103 -6.81 -2.86 -14.63
CA ALA A 103 -6.57 -2.64 -16.05
C ALA A 103 -6.31 -1.15 -16.35
N PRO A 104 -5.60 -0.83 -17.44
CA PRO A 104 -5.40 0.55 -17.89
C PRO A 104 -6.70 1.34 -18.08
N GLY A 105 -6.61 2.66 -17.98
CA GLY A 105 -7.77 3.55 -17.90
C GLY A 105 -7.89 4.19 -16.52
N TYR A 106 -6.92 5.06 -16.21
CA TYR A 106 -6.86 5.80 -14.96
C TYR A 106 -6.61 7.27 -15.26
N GLU A 107 -7.53 8.11 -14.79
CA GLU A 107 -7.60 9.54 -15.15
C GLU A 107 -7.58 9.75 -16.68
N TYR A 108 -6.63 10.52 -17.19
CA TYR A 108 -6.46 10.84 -18.62
C TYR A 108 -5.50 9.88 -19.34
N ASN A 109 -5.06 8.80 -18.68
CA ASN A 109 -4.19 7.78 -19.26
C ASN A 109 -4.96 6.48 -19.54
N HIS A 110 -4.84 5.98 -20.76
CA HIS A 110 -5.56 4.80 -21.25
C HIS A 110 -4.65 3.61 -21.60
N LYS A 111 -3.35 3.71 -21.35
CA LYS A 111 -2.34 2.73 -21.78
C LYS A 111 -1.62 2.07 -20.61
N ASP A 112 -1.22 2.89 -19.64
CA ASP A 112 -0.36 2.44 -18.55
C ASP A 112 -1.18 1.87 -17.39
N LEU A 113 -0.56 0.97 -16.64
CA LEU A 113 -1.18 0.42 -15.45
C LEU A 113 -1.39 1.53 -14.40
N PRO A 114 -2.55 1.59 -13.72
CA PRO A 114 -2.81 2.63 -12.74
C PRO A 114 -1.80 2.65 -11.59
N ILE A 115 -1.28 1.49 -11.18
CA ILE A 115 -0.27 1.42 -10.11
C ILE A 115 1.03 2.15 -10.48
N ASP A 116 1.49 2.02 -11.74
CA ASP A 116 2.71 2.68 -12.19
C ASP A 116 2.54 4.20 -12.22
N LEU A 117 1.34 4.67 -12.62
CA LEU A 117 0.99 6.08 -12.57
C LEU A 117 0.91 6.60 -11.13
N ILE A 118 0.32 5.83 -10.22
CA ILE A 118 0.19 6.21 -8.80
C ILE A 118 1.56 6.27 -8.11
N LEU A 119 2.46 5.32 -8.43
CA LEU A 119 3.81 5.29 -7.88
C LEU A 119 4.75 6.29 -8.59
N GLY A 120 4.37 6.77 -9.77
CA GLY A 120 5.12 7.78 -10.53
C GLY A 120 6.34 7.21 -11.26
N GLU A 121 6.46 5.89 -11.36
CA GLU A 121 7.56 5.20 -12.02
C GLU A 121 6.99 4.05 -12.86
N LEU A 122 7.36 4.02 -14.14
CA LEU A 122 6.92 2.96 -15.05
C LEU A 122 7.53 1.62 -14.63
N ASP A 123 6.81 0.53 -14.86
CA ASP A 123 7.25 -0.82 -14.50
C ASP A 123 7.46 -1.08 -13.00
N SER A 124 7.04 -0.16 -12.12
CA SER A 124 7.08 -0.35 -10.66
C SER A 124 6.31 -1.59 -10.19
N HIS A 125 5.24 -1.97 -10.90
CA HIS A 125 4.51 -3.22 -10.65
C HIS A 125 5.40 -4.46 -10.81
N LYS A 126 6.30 -4.49 -11.81
CA LYS A 126 7.22 -5.62 -12.04
C LYS A 126 8.19 -5.80 -10.88
N LYS A 127 8.61 -4.69 -10.26
CA LYS A 127 9.42 -4.72 -9.03
C LYS A 127 8.65 -5.42 -7.91
N LEU A 128 7.39 -5.05 -7.68
CA LEU A 128 6.54 -5.70 -6.67
C LEU A 128 6.27 -7.17 -6.98
N GLU A 129 6.10 -7.54 -8.25
CA GLU A 129 5.89 -8.93 -8.68
C GLU A 129 7.11 -9.81 -8.39
N ALA A 130 8.32 -9.28 -8.63
CA ALA A 130 9.58 -9.97 -8.37
C ALA A 130 9.89 -10.13 -6.86
N GLY A 131 9.28 -9.30 -6.00
CA GLY A 131 9.42 -9.34 -4.56
C GLY A 131 9.33 -7.94 -3.93
N LEU A 132 9.51 -7.86 -2.61
CA LEU A 132 9.62 -6.57 -1.94
C LEU A 132 10.82 -6.58 -1.00
N ASP A 133 11.85 -5.85 -1.40
CA ASP A 133 12.91 -5.39 -0.52
C ASP A 133 12.78 -3.88 -0.38
N LEU A 134 12.35 -3.43 0.81
CA LEU A 134 12.19 -2.00 1.11
C LEU A 134 13.51 -1.25 1.16
N LYS A 135 14.64 -1.97 1.18
CA LYS A 135 15.98 -1.39 1.12
C LYS A 135 16.50 -1.24 -0.32
N ASP A 136 15.78 -1.74 -1.33
CA ASP A 136 16.13 -1.47 -2.73
C ASP A 136 16.03 0.05 -2.97
N PRO A 137 17.12 0.72 -3.39
CA PRO A 137 17.12 2.15 -3.68
C PRO A 137 16.07 2.58 -4.72
N PHE A 138 15.53 1.65 -5.52
CA PHE A 138 14.37 1.91 -6.37
C PHE A 138 13.22 2.60 -5.61
N TRP A 139 12.99 2.20 -4.35
CA TRP A 139 11.90 2.74 -3.54
C TRP A 139 12.22 4.04 -2.81
N SER A 140 13.50 4.40 -2.63
CA SER A 140 13.91 5.55 -1.82
C SER A 140 14.61 6.66 -2.59
N LYS A 141 15.23 6.35 -3.73
CA LYS A 141 16.07 7.31 -4.48
C LYS A 141 15.33 8.60 -4.82
N GLY A 142 14.07 8.49 -5.26
CA GLY A 142 13.25 9.66 -5.59
C GLY A 142 12.96 10.54 -4.37
N GLU A 143 12.70 9.93 -3.21
CA GLU A 143 12.50 10.65 -1.94
C GLU A 143 13.78 11.39 -1.51
N GLU A 144 14.93 10.72 -1.59
CA GLU A 144 16.24 11.31 -1.23
C GLU A 144 16.65 12.46 -2.16
N GLU A 145 16.39 12.33 -3.46
CA GLU A 145 16.62 13.38 -4.45
C GLU A 145 15.70 14.58 -4.21
N TYR A 146 14.40 14.32 -4.02
CA TYR A 146 13.45 15.38 -3.74
C TYR A 146 13.73 16.10 -2.42
N ALA A 147 14.12 15.38 -1.37
CA ALA A 147 14.49 15.97 -0.09
C ALA A 147 15.69 16.92 -0.20
N ARG A 148 16.69 16.57 -1.04
CA ARG A 148 17.84 17.45 -1.32
C ARG A 148 17.40 18.73 -2.03
N GLN A 149 16.59 18.61 -3.09
CA GLN A 149 16.06 19.77 -3.82
C GLN A 149 15.23 20.68 -2.92
N LEU A 150 14.35 20.09 -2.09
CA LEU A 150 13.48 20.82 -1.18
C LEU A 150 14.27 21.64 -0.14
N SER A 151 15.41 21.12 0.32
CA SER A 151 16.21 21.74 1.40
C SER A 151 16.65 23.18 1.07
N GLU A 152 16.76 23.52 -0.22
CA GLU A 152 17.16 24.84 -0.69
C GLU A 152 16.00 25.86 -0.71
N THR A 153 14.75 25.39 -0.72
CA THR A 153 13.56 26.22 -0.90
C THR A 153 12.62 26.24 0.32
N MET A 154 13.04 25.65 1.44
CA MET A 154 12.18 25.56 2.64
C MET A 154 11.98 26.92 3.32
N ILE A 155 10.72 27.34 3.46
CA ILE A 155 10.35 28.55 4.21
C ILE A 155 10.27 28.27 5.72
N TYR A 156 9.97 27.03 6.11
CA TYR A 156 9.85 26.61 7.52
C TYR A 156 10.88 25.55 7.86
N ARG A 157 11.43 25.62 9.08
CA ARG A 157 12.35 24.60 9.57
C ARG A 157 11.62 23.26 9.68
N ARG A 158 12.21 22.22 9.10
CA ARG A 158 11.75 20.84 9.22
C ARG A 158 12.86 20.00 9.84
N GLN A 159 12.49 19.04 10.69
CA GLN A 159 13.47 18.02 11.06
C GLN A 159 13.83 17.24 9.80
N PRO A 160 15.12 16.94 9.59
CA PRO A 160 15.51 16.13 8.45
C PRO A 160 14.76 14.81 8.50
N ILE A 161 14.32 14.33 7.34
CA ILE A 161 13.74 12.99 7.21
C ILE A 161 14.92 12.03 7.41
N THR A 162 15.18 11.64 8.65
CA THR A 162 16.25 10.71 9.01
C THR A 162 15.63 9.35 9.30
N GLY A 163 16.03 8.33 8.55
CA GLY A 163 15.53 6.97 8.69
C GLY A 163 14.96 6.47 7.38
N LEU A 164 15.83 5.90 6.54
CA LEU A 164 15.41 5.03 5.45
C LEU A 164 15.08 3.66 6.05
N TRP A 165 14.04 3.04 5.50
CA TRP A 165 13.32 1.81 5.89
C TRP A 165 14.12 0.73 6.66
#